data_AF-A0A352S9E2-F1
#
_entry.id   AF-A0A352S9E2-F1
#
_cell.length_a   1.000
_cell.length_b   1.000
_cell.length_c   1.000
_cell.angle_alpha   90.00
_cell.angle_beta   90.00
_cell.angle_gamma   90.00
#
_symmetry.space_group_name_H-M   'P 1'
#
loop_
_entity.id
_entity.type
_entity.pdbx_description
1 polymer ?
#
loop_
_entity_poly.entity_id
_entity_poly.type
_entity_poly.pdbx_seq_one_letter_code
_entity_poly.pdbx_strand_id
1 'polypeptide(L)'
;HSPRLVLILAGDHVYKMDYGPFLVAHEERKADMSICCIEMPVREAAGQFGVMTVDETGWIIGFDEKPAKPNEIPGKPGYCLA
;
A
#
# COMPACT_ATOMS: atom_id res chain seq x y z
N HIS A 1 10.04 27.47 0.47
CA HIS A 1 8.71 26.86 0.63
C HIS A 1 8.82 25.70 1.62
N SER A 2 7.86 25.56 2.53
CA SER A 2 7.82 24.48 3.53
C SER A 2 6.44 23.82 3.48
N PRO A 3 6.23 22.82 2.60
CA PRO A 3 4.94 22.15 2.50
C PRO A 3 4.67 21.33 3.77
N ARG A 4 3.39 21.27 4.17
CA ARG A 4 2.96 20.45 5.31
C ARG A 4 2.92 18.96 4.99
N LEU A 5 2.57 18.60 3.77
CA LEU A 5 2.49 17.23 3.26
C LEU A 5 3.22 17.14 1.91
N VAL A 6 3.84 15.99 1.67
CA VAL A 6 4.47 15.65 0.40
C VAL A 6 3.79 14.39 -0.14
N LEU A 7 3.21 14.49 -1.33
CA LEU A 7 2.61 13.35 -2.03
C LEU A 7 3.58 12.85 -3.10
N ILE A 8 3.97 11.57 -3.01
CA ILE A 8 4.87 10.91 -3.96
C ILE A 8 4.02 10.06 -4.91
N LEU A 9 4.15 10.29 -6.21
CA LEU A 9 3.38 9.59 -7.25
C LEU A 9 4.31 8.99 -8.31
N ALA A 10 4.01 7.77 -8.75
CA ALA A 10 4.66 7.13 -9.87
C ALA A 10 4.08 7.67 -11.19
N GLY A 11 4.94 8.21 -12.06
CA GLY A 11 4.53 8.87 -13.31
C GLY A 11 4.32 7.94 -14.50
N ASP A 12 4.56 6.64 -14.33
CA ASP A 12 4.53 5.60 -15.35
C ASP A 12 3.24 4.75 -15.32
N HIS A 13 2.30 5.06 -14.41
CA HIS A 13 1.00 4.41 -14.34
C HIS A 13 -0.12 5.30 -14.90
N VAL A 14 -1.00 4.72 -15.73
CA VAL A 14 -2.23 5.38 -16.19
C VAL A 14 -3.37 5.00 -15.25
N TYR A 15 -3.80 5.93 -14.40
CA TYR A 15 -4.92 5.72 -13.49
C TYR A 15 -5.62 7.06 -13.18
N LYS A 16 -6.80 6.97 -12.55
CA LYS A 16 -7.53 8.12 -12.03
C LYS A 16 -7.88 7.87 -10.58
N MET A 17 -7.40 8.73 -9.69
CA MET A 17 -7.66 8.66 -8.25
C MET A 17 -7.90 10.08 -7.71
N ASP A 18 -8.90 10.24 -6.86
CA ASP A 18 -9.05 11.42 -6.02
C ASP A 18 -8.21 11.20 -4.74
N TYR A 19 -7.20 12.03 -4.53
CA TYR A 19 -6.30 11.92 -3.38
C TYR A 19 -6.89 12.55 -2.11
N GLY A 20 -7.99 13.30 -2.18
CA GLY A 20 -8.62 13.95 -1.02
C GLY A 20 -8.89 12.98 0.12
N PRO A 21 -9.63 11.87 -0.11
CA PRO A 21 -9.89 10.86 0.92
C PRO A 21 -8.61 10.22 1.50
N PHE A 22 -7.57 10.04 0.67
CA PHE A 22 -6.30 9.48 1.13
C PHE A 22 -5.56 10.42 2.08
N LEU A 23 -5.54 11.72 1.78
CA LEU A 23 -4.93 12.73 2.65
C LEU A 23 -5.70 12.89 3.97
N VAL A 24 -7.04 12.84 3.93
CA VAL A 24 -7.87 12.85 5.15
C VAL A 24 -7.56 11.63 6.02
N ALA A 25 -7.53 10.43 5.44
CA ALA A 25 -7.22 9.21 6.19
C ALA A 25 -5.80 9.24 6.80
N HIS A 26 -4.81 9.79 6.10
CA HIS A 26 -3.45 9.98 6.62
C HIS A 26 -3.44 10.89 7.86
N GLU A 27 -4.15 12.02 7.81
CA GLU A 27 -4.25 12.96 8.93
C GLU A 27 -5.02 12.39 10.12
N GLU A 28 -6.16 11.75 9.88
CA GLU A 28 -7.00 11.16 10.93
C GLU A 28 -6.28 10.04 11.68
N ARG A 29 -5.51 9.21 10.95
CA ARG A 29 -4.67 8.16 11.54
C ARG A 29 -3.41 8.69 12.21
N LYS A 30 -3.05 9.96 11.99
CA LYS A 30 -1.78 10.57 12.44
C LYS A 30 -0.58 9.70 12.06
N ALA A 31 -0.61 9.14 10.86
CA ALA A 31 0.46 8.27 10.38
C ALA A 31 1.67 9.11 9.97
N ASP A 32 2.89 8.64 10.26
CA ASP A 32 4.10 9.29 9.74
C ASP A 32 4.19 9.19 8.21
N MET A 33 3.65 8.11 7.66
CA MET A 33 3.59 7.82 6.23
C MET A 33 2.36 6.96 5.93
N SER A 34 1.75 7.15 4.76
CA SER A 34 0.69 6.28 4.25
C SER A 34 1.03 5.83 2.84
N ILE A 35 0.69 4.58 2.52
CA ILE A 35 0.96 3.95 1.22
C ILE A 35 -0.38 3.49 0.65
N CYS A 36 -0.67 3.85 -0.60
CA CYS A 36 -1.78 3.26 -1.34
C CYS A 36 -1.37 1.88 -1.83
N CYS A 37 -2.13 0.86 -1.47
CA CYS A 37 -1.94 -0.51 -1.95
C CYS A 37 -3.21 -0.97 -2.66
N ILE A 38 -3.04 -1.86 -3.62
CA ILE A 38 -4.12 -2.60 -4.27
C ILE A 38 -4.14 -4.03 -3.77
N GLU A 39 -5.34 -4.58 -3.58
CA GLU A 39 -5.50 -6.00 -3.32
C GLU A 39 -5.33 -6.77 -4.62
N MET A 40 -4.46 -7.77 -4.64
CA MET A 40 -4.28 -8.63 -5.80
C MET A 40 -3.96 -10.08 -5.44
N PRO A 41 -4.21 -11.04 -6.35
CA PRO A 41 -3.88 -12.44 -6.12
C PRO A 41 -2.37 -12.62 -5.87
N VAL A 42 -2.02 -13.40 -4.85
CA VAL A 42 -0.62 -13.72 -4.47
C VAL A 42 0.19 -14.23 -5.65
N ARG A 43 -0.42 -15.05 -6.51
CA ARG A 43 0.24 -15.62 -7.70
C ARG A 43 0.68 -14.55 -8.72
N GLU A 44 -0.04 -13.44 -8.79
CA GLU A 44 0.24 -12.33 -9.72
C GLU A 44 1.27 -11.38 -9.10
N ALA A 45 1.27 -11.25 -7.77
CA ALA A 45 2.23 -10.42 -7.05
C ALA A 45 3.65 -11.02 -7.00
N ALA A 46 3.75 -12.35 -6.97
CA ALA A 46 5.00 -13.08 -6.73
C ALA A 46 6.13 -12.68 -7.69
N GLY A 47 7.21 -12.14 -7.13
CA GLY A 47 8.40 -11.70 -7.88
C GLY A 47 8.22 -10.44 -8.73
N GLN A 48 7.04 -9.81 -8.73
CA GLN A 48 6.72 -8.68 -9.61
C GLN A 48 6.57 -7.35 -8.85
N PHE A 49 5.96 -7.37 -7.67
CA PHE A 49 5.63 -6.15 -6.92
C PHE A 49 6.20 -6.15 -5.50
N GLY A 50 6.30 -4.96 -4.92
CA GLY A 50 6.55 -4.80 -3.49
C GLY A 50 5.28 -5.11 -2.71
N VAL A 51 5.38 -5.98 -1.70
CA VAL A 51 4.22 -6.49 -0.96
C VAL A 51 4.25 -5.95 0.46
N MET A 52 3.12 -5.37 0.88
CA MET A 52 2.94 -4.86 2.25
C MET A 52 2.34 -5.95 3.14
N THR A 53 2.93 -6.10 4.32
CA THR A 53 2.35 -6.90 5.39
C THR A 53 1.66 -5.97 6.37
N VAL A 54 0.38 -6.23 6.66
CA VAL A 54 -0.42 -5.42 7.58
C VAL A 54 -0.94 -6.22 8.77
N ASP A 55 -1.20 -5.55 9.88
CA ASP A 55 -1.98 -6.11 10.98
C ASP A 55 -3.51 -6.03 10.71
N GLU A 56 -4.32 -6.50 11.67
CA GLU A 56 -5.79 -6.51 11.56
C GLU A 56 -6.42 -5.10 11.45
N THR A 57 -5.68 -4.05 11.78
CA THR A 57 -6.13 -2.65 11.73
C THR A 57 -5.60 -1.90 10.48
N GLY A 58 -4.81 -2.60 9.66
CA GLY A 58 -4.22 -2.06 8.44
C GLY A 58 -2.95 -1.25 8.65
N TRP A 59 -2.29 -1.35 9.81
CA TRP A 59 -0.94 -0.78 9.96
C TRP A 59 0.07 -1.66 9.24
N ILE A 60 0.94 -1.02 8.47
CA ILE A 60 2.04 -1.71 7.78
C ILE A 60 3.08 -2.09 8.83
N ILE A 61 3.31 -3.39 8.96
CA ILE A 61 4.29 -4.00 9.89
C ILE A 61 5.48 -4.62 9.15
N GLY A 62 5.43 -4.70 7.82
CA GLY A 62 6.50 -5.24 7.00
C GLY A 62 6.35 -4.87 5.53
N PHE A 63 7.47 -4.87 4.83
CA PHE A 63 7.55 -4.66 3.39
C PHE A 63 8.59 -5.61 2.79
N ASP A 64 8.17 -6.35 1.76
CA ASP A 64 9.05 -7.24 1.00
C ASP A 64 9.03 -6.81 -0.47
N GLU A 65 10.19 -6.47 -1.03
CA GLU A 65 10.30 -6.12 -2.46
C GLU A 65 10.39 -7.39 -3.31
N LYS A 66 9.41 -7.60 -4.19
CA LYS A 66 9.34 -8.73 -5.15
C LYS A 66 9.53 -10.10 -4.50
N PRO A 67 8.78 -10.44 -3.43
CA PRO A 67 8.94 -11.72 -2.77
C PRO A 67 8.50 -12.87 -3.68
N ALA A 68 9.24 -13.97 -3.66
CA ALA A 68 8.82 -15.21 -4.32
C ALA A 68 7.56 -15.82 -3.69
N LYS A 69 7.31 -15.52 -2.41
CA LYS A 69 6.12 -15.91 -1.64
C LYS A 69 5.55 -14.67 -0.93
N PRO A 70 4.65 -13.92 -1.57
CA PRO A 70 3.97 -12.78 -0.94
C PRO A 70 3.26 -13.15 0.35
N ASN A 71 3.29 -12.25 1.34
CA ASN A 71 2.46 -12.37 2.53
C ASN A 71 1.00 -12.08 2.19
N GLU A 72 0.09 -12.84 2.81
CA GLU A 72 -1.34 -12.73 2.57
C GLU A 72 -1.99 -11.72 3.53
N ILE A 73 -3.10 -11.15 3.11
CA ILE A 73 -3.91 -10.25 3.95
C ILE A 73 -4.55 -11.09 5.08
N PRO A 74 -4.46 -10.63 6.35
CA PRO A 74 -5.18 -11.27 7.45
C PRO A 74 -6.67 -11.45 7.14
N GLY A 75 -7.17 -12.68 7.25
CA GLY A 75 -8.57 -13.01 6.97
C GLY A 75 -8.96 -13.09 5.50
N LYS A 76 -8.02 -12.95 4.54
CA LYS A 76 -8.30 -13.06 3.10
C LYS A 76 -7.24 -13.89 2.36
N PRO A 77 -7.29 -15.23 2.50
CA PRO A 77 -6.29 -16.12 1.91
C PRO A 77 -6.19 -15.99 0.38
N GLY A 78 -4.97 -16.10 -0.15
CA GLY A 78 -4.67 -16.00 -1.58
C GLY A 78 -4.62 -14.57 -2.15
N TYR A 79 -4.85 -13.55 -1.33
CA TYR A 79 -4.70 -12.13 -1.71
C TYR A 79 -3.63 -11.44 -0.85
N CYS A 80 -2.95 -10.47 -1.46
CA CYS A 80 -1.93 -9.64 -0.82
C CYS A 80 -2.17 -8.16 -1.14
N LEU A 81 -1.46 -7.28 -0.43
CA LEU A 81 -1.42 -5.84 -0.72
C LEU A 81 -0.12 -5.51 -1.44
N ALA A 82 -0.23 -4.92 -2.63
CA ALA A 82 0.90 -4.52 -3.46
C ALA A 82 0.68 -3.15 -4.13
#